data_AF-A0A423P6E8-F1
#
_entry.id   AF-A0A423P6E8-F1
#
_cell.length_a   1.000
_cell.length_b   1.000
_cell.length_c   1.000
_cell.angle_alpha   90.00
_cell.angle_beta   90.00
_cell.angle_gamma   90.00
#
_symmetry.space_group_name_H-M   'P 1'
#
loop_
_entity.id
_entity.type
_entity.pdbx_description
1 polymer ?
#
loop_
_entity_poly.entity_id
_entity_poly.type
_entity_poly.pdbx_seq_one_letter_code
_entity_poly.pdbx_strand_id
1 'polypeptide(L)'
;MRVFTILCHGTDFNRHVENELVAEFGRFLHGSEVQVAGLATRTARTPLSGEYLILEGVGSESGPGAPMPGTVNPYTLAPKVEEPQPVTLLDAMILGLGADSDFKREFDGEGLPAPYRISGKVTGEGWDDNVQRAVGIVVNLAQSPQVINILGWSRGAVTAIKIANKLNEVFATSIQVNLYCVDPVYGGFGVSTEPDVTIIPVNVNCAVIVLALHDQRQTFAPSDLSRLHVENPMVTTAIFLPMSGTHVEVVRATSIDHSHSSKVVRHLAYRFLVKFGTRFKGGFDASMDLLDTCYCYAKMLKNAGSYDAGAKSSWMDYIMGVGYNNRDFTGQLPTYTAHSDHFINEHHRACFRQAFPRLYALLFTQGGPVVSSTTLPELRRLYVQTKQEHPLISGTLEPLFRTEFMKYVAAYHSNRISPRMLACILMLVKTGTSPKLALLNRAWPAGILPVP
;
A
#
# COMPACT_ATOMS: atom_id res chain seq x y z
N MET A 1 1.77 -24.14 1.94
CA MET A 1 2.43 -23.03 2.66
C MET A 1 1.50 -22.51 3.74
N ARG A 2 2.01 -22.28 4.94
CA ARG A 2 1.24 -21.66 6.03
C ARG A 2 1.40 -20.15 5.96
N VAL A 3 0.29 -19.43 5.84
CA VAL A 3 0.27 -17.97 5.65
C VAL A 3 -0.39 -17.32 6.87
N PHE A 4 0.20 -16.25 7.36
CA PHE A 4 -0.35 -15.38 8.39
C PHE A 4 -0.46 -13.95 7.86
N THR A 5 -1.56 -13.26 8.12
CA THR A 5 -1.78 -11.88 7.61
C THR A 5 -1.85 -10.87 8.76
N ILE A 6 -1.10 -9.78 8.67
CA ILE A 6 -1.12 -8.70 9.65
C ILE A 6 -1.67 -7.44 8.97
N LEU A 7 -2.65 -6.82 9.60
CA LEU A 7 -3.27 -5.57 9.13
C LEU A 7 -2.94 -4.44 10.12
N CYS A 8 -2.29 -3.38 9.64
CA CYS A 8 -1.85 -2.25 10.47
C CYS A 8 -2.62 -0.98 10.10
N HIS A 9 -3.50 -0.52 10.98
CA HIS A 9 -4.25 0.72 10.77
C HIS A 9 -3.37 1.98 10.86
N GLY A 10 -3.78 3.03 10.16
CA GLY A 10 -3.19 4.36 10.28
C GLY A 10 -3.60 5.06 11.58
N THR A 11 -2.93 6.17 11.91
CA THR A 11 -3.26 6.98 13.10
C THR A 11 -4.74 7.27 13.22
N ASP A 12 -5.31 7.16 14.42
CA ASP A 12 -6.71 7.49 14.73
C ASP A 12 -7.74 6.66 13.94
N PHE A 13 -7.29 5.63 13.22
CA PHE A 13 -8.13 4.69 12.52
C PHE A 13 -8.08 3.32 13.20
N ASN A 14 -9.19 2.61 13.08
CA ASN A 14 -9.39 1.32 13.70
C ASN A 14 -10.23 0.40 12.81
N ARG A 15 -10.39 -0.84 13.27
CA ARG A 15 -11.17 -1.90 12.60
C ARG A 15 -12.64 -1.54 12.28
N HIS A 16 -13.21 -0.53 12.93
CA HIS A 16 -14.61 -0.13 12.77
C HIS A 16 -14.82 0.96 11.72
N VAL A 17 -13.74 1.53 11.18
CA VAL A 17 -13.86 2.61 10.20
C VAL A 17 -14.46 2.08 8.89
N GLU A 18 -15.55 2.70 8.44
CA GLU A 18 -16.19 2.34 7.18
C GLU A 18 -15.45 2.90 5.95
N ASN A 19 -15.48 2.12 4.88
CA ASN A 19 -14.94 2.50 3.57
C ASN A 19 -13.44 2.86 3.59
N GLU A 20 -12.69 2.34 4.55
CA GLU A 20 -11.23 2.40 4.62
C GLU A 20 -10.63 1.03 4.28
N LEU A 21 -9.49 1.03 3.59
CA LEU A 21 -8.85 -0.17 3.03
C LEU A 21 -8.56 -1.25 4.09
N VAL A 22 -7.85 -0.90 5.17
CA VAL A 22 -7.40 -1.85 6.19
C VAL A 22 -8.60 -2.43 6.94
N ALA A 23 -9.55 -1.59 7.34
CA ALA A 23 -10.78 -2.00 8.03
C ALA A 23 -11.66 -2.92 7.16
N GLU A 24 -11.85 -2.56 5.89
CA GLU A 24 -12.59 -3.39 4.94
C GLU A 24 -11.95 -4.77 4.78
N PHE A 25 -10.64 -4.82 4.57
CA PHE A 25 -9.94 -6.08 4.39
C PHE A 25 -10.03 -6.93 5.66
N GLY A 26 -9.87 -6.34 6.83
CA GLY A 26 -10.03 -7.04 8.11
C GLY A 26 -11.41 -7.68 8.30
N ARG A 27 -12.48 -7.01 7.86
CA ARG A 27 -13.85 -7.57 7.90
C ARG A 27 -14.01 -8.80 7.00
N PHE A 28 -13.28 -8.85 5.89
CA PHE A 28 -13.39 -9.90 4.88
C PHE A 28 -12.29 -10.94 4.88
N LEU A 29 -11.30 -10.88 5.79
CA LEU A 29 -10.30 -11.96 5.91
C LEU A 29 -10.96 -13.29 6.29
N HIS A 30 -10.52 -14.37 5.65
CA HIS A 30 -10.97 -15.72 5.96
C HIS A 30 -10.14 -16.30 7.12
N GLY A 31 -10.83 -16.98 8.04
CA GLY A 31 -10.23 -17.59 9.22
C GLY A 31 -10.61 -16.81 10.47
N SER A 32 -9.75 -16.88 11.46
CA SER A 32 -9.94 -16.29 12.78
C SER A 32 -8.81 -15.31 13.10
N GLU A 33 -9.19 -14.17 13.70
CA GLU A 33 -8.23 -13.24 14.30
C GLU A 33 -7.65 -13.88 15.55
N VAL A 34 -6.33 -13.78 15.72
CA VAL A 34 -5.67 -14.19 16.96
C VAL A 34 -6.20 -13.35 18.12
N GLN A 35 -6.76 -14.02 19.13
CA GLN A 35 -7.28 -13.36 20.32
C GLN A 35 -6.16 -12.98 21.28
N VAL A 36 -5.93 -11.68 21.44
CA VAL A 36 -4.81 -11.14 22.25
C VAL A 36 -5.00 -11.41 23.75
N ALA A 37 -6.25 -11.59 24.22
CA ALA A 37 -6.54 -11.97 25.61
C ALA A 37 -5.87 -13.29 26.03
N GLY A 38 -5.56 -14.17 25.06
CA GLY A 38 -4.83 -15.41 25.29
C GLY A 38 -3.36 -15.20 25.66
N LEU A 39 -2.78 -14.02 25.41
CA LEU A 39 -1.41 -13.69 25.82
C LEU A 39 -1.35 -13.24 27.30
N ALA A 40 -2.36 -12.49 27.74
CA ALA A 40 -2.43 -11.88 29.07
C ALA A 40 -2.74 -12.86 30.22
N THR A 41 -3.55 -13.88 29.94
CA THR A 41 -4.09 -14.81 30.94
C THR A 41 -3.36 -16.16 30.97
N ARG A 42 -2.17 -16.22 30.35
CA ARG A 42 -1.56 -17.49 29.96
C ARG A 42 -0.78 -18.14 31.10
N THR A 43 -1.16 -19.37 31.42
CA THR A 43 -0.33 -20.33 32.18
C THR A 43 0.44 -21.22 31.20
N ALA A 44 1.51 -20.69 30.59
CA ALA A 44 2.57 -21.39 29.84
C ALA A 44 2.23 -22.35 28.65
N ARG A 45 1.10 -23.05 28.58
CA ARG A 45 1.01 -24.33 27.81
C ARG A 45 0.09 -24.37 26.59
N THR A 46 -0.74 -23.36 26.32
CA THR A 46 -1.64 -23.39 25.15
C THR A 46 -1.13 -22.47 24.03
N PRO A 47 -0.68 -23.00 22.89
CA PRO A 47 -0.25 -22.17 21.76
C PRO A 47 -1.40 -21.34 21.15
N LEU A 48 -1.10 -20.19 20.57
CA LEU A 48 -2.09 -19.33 19.93
C LEU A 48 -2.55 -19.90 18.58
N SER A 49 -3.82 -19.73 18.26
CA SER A 49 -4.37 -20.08 16.95
C SER A 49 -5.01 -18.87 16.29
N GLY A 50 -4.85 -18.77 14.98
CA GLY A 50 -5.46 -17.75 14.14
C GLY A 50 -4.71 -17.62 12.82
N GLU A 51 -5.37 -17.03 11.84
CA GLU A 51 -4.83 -16.84 10.48
C GLU A 51 -4.41 -15.39 10.24
N TYR A 52 -4.87 -14.46 11.09
CA TYR A 52 -4.54 -13.06 10.95
C TYR A 52 -4.55 -12.29 12.28
N LEU A 53 -3.99 -11.09 12.24
CA LEU A 53 -3.95 -10.13 13.33
C LEU A 53 -4.32 -8.73 12.80
N ILE A 54 -5.16 -8.01 13.55
CA ILE A 54 -5.45 -6.60 13.30
C ILE A 54 -4.80 -5.77 14.39
N LEU A 55 -4.00 -4.79 13.98
CA LEU A 55 -3.31 -3.84 14.85
C LEU A 55 -3.96 -2.46 14.65
N GLU A 56 -4.53 -1.93 15.73
CA GLU A 56 -5.18 -0.63 15.71
C GLU A 56 -4.17 0.50 15.48
N GLY A 57 -4.69 1.62 14.98
CA GLY A 57 -3.92 2.84 14.79
C GLY A 57 -3.49 3.43 16.13
N VAL A 58 -2.30 4.01 16.17
CA VAL A 58 -1.88 4.86 17.28
C VAL A 58 -2.90 5.99 17.44
N GLY A 59 -3.33 6.27 18.68
CA GLY A 59 -4.34 7.29 18.97
C GLY A 59 -5.80 6.87 18.74
N SER A 60 -6.05 5.68 18.21
CA SER A 60 -7.42 5.21 17.94
C SER A 60 -8.12 4.61 19.16
N GLU A 61 -9.44 4.81 19.25
CA GLU A 61 -10.31 4.17 20.24
C GLU A 61 -11.19 3.11 19.56
N SER A 62 -10.98 1.84 19.89
CA SER A 62 -11.63 0.70 19.22
C SER A 62 -12.71 0.00 20.06
N GLY A 63 -12.98 0.52 21.25
CA GLY A 63 -13.88 -0.08 22.23
C GLY A 63 -13.33 -1.35 22.90
N PRO A 64 -14.16 -2.04 23.69
CA PRO A 64 -13.74 -3.21 24.47
C PRO A 64 -13.21 -4.36 23.59
N GLY A 65 -12.10 -4.98 23.99
CA GLY A 65 -11.55 -6.18 23.34
C GLY A 65 -10.52 -5.94 22.23
N ALA A 66 -10.31 -4.69 21.81
CA ALA A 66 -9.25 -4.30 20.88
C ALA A 66 -8.18 -3.48 21.62
N PRO A 67 -6.97 -4.02 21.84
CA PRO A 67 -6.00 -3.36 22.70
C PRO A 67 -5.36 -2.14 22.01
N MET A 68 -5.59 -0.97 22.61
CA MET A 68 -5.16 0.31 22.06
C MET A 68 -3.62 0.48 22.21
N PRO A 69 -2.90 0.79 21.12
CA PRO A 69 -1.46 1.01 21.19
C PRO A 69 -1.15 2.23 22.08
N GLY A 70 -0.11 2.15 22.91
CA GLY A 70 0.30 3.22 23.82
C GLY A 70 -0.40 3.22 25.18
N THR A 71 -1.53 2.52 25.34
CA THR A 71 -2.32 2.56 26.60
C THR A 71 -2.26 1.27 27.41
N VAL A 72 -1.96 0.14 26.77
CA VAL A 72 -1.85 -1.17 27.42
C VAL A 72 -0.52 -1.83 27.11
N ASN A 73 -0.02 -2.64 28.04
CA ASN A 73 1.14 -3.48 27.81
C ASN A 73 0.85 -4.46 26.64
N PRO A 74 1.75 -4.58 25.66
CA PRO A 74 1.50 -5.39 24.46
C PRO A 74 1.37 -6.89 24.75
N TYR A 75 1.87 -7.36 25.89
CA TYR A 75 1.83 -8.76 26.30
C TYR A 75 0.75 -9.06 27.32
N THR A 76 0.66 -8.26 28.38
CA THR A 76 -0.25 -8.53 29.51
C THR A 76 -1.61 -7.86 29.35
N LEU A 77 -1.77 -6.95 28.39
CA LEU A 77 -2.95 -6.10 28.21
C LEU A 77 -3.33 -5.26 29.45
N ALA A 78 -2.48 -5.24 30.48
CA ALA A 78 -2.66 -4.38 31.63
C ALA A 78 -2.47 -2.91 31.23
N PRO A 79 -3.22 -1.97 31.81
CA PRO A 79 -3.00 -0.55 31.60
C PRO A 79 -1.55 -0.16 31.88
N LYS A 80 -0.96 0.67 31.03
CA LYS A 80 0.35 1.28 31.32
C LYS A 80 0.15 2.33 32.41
N VAL A 81 0.87 2.19 33.52
CA VAL A 81 0.96 3.23 34.57
C VAL A 81 2.12 4.16 34.20
N GLU A 82 2.02 5.46 34.53
CA GLU A 82 2.94 6.55 34.13
C GLU A 82 4.43 6.39 34.48
N GLU A 83 4.86 5.28 35.08
CA GLU A 83 6.27 4.90 35.20
C GLU A 83 6.51 3.50 34.59
N PRO A 84 7.36 3.36 33.56
CA PRO A 84 7.66 2.05 33.02
C PRO A 84 8.64 1.33 33.94
N GLN A 85 8.15 0.38 34.73
CA GLN A 85 9.01 -0.74 35.10
C GLN A 85 9.20 -1.58 33.82
N PRO A 86 10.43 -1.75 33.31
CA PRO A 86 10.67 -2.64 32.20
C PRO A 86 10.20 -4.03 32.62
N VAL A 87 9.33 -4.66 31.83
CA VAL A 87 9.02 -6.08 32.03
C VAL A 87 10.34 -6.82 31.85
N THR A 88 10.83 -7.42 32.94
CA THR A 88 12.15 -8.07 32.95
C THR A 88 12.01 -9.51 32.46
N LEU A 89 13.13 -10.13 32.04
CA LEU A 89 13.21 -11.55 31.66
C LEU A 89 12.58 -12.47 32.72
N LEU A 90 12.59 -12.07 34.00
CA LEU A 90 11.95 -12.81 35.10
C LEU A 90 10.41 -12.83 35.01
N ASP A 91 9.80 -11.73 34.57
CA ASP A 91 8.34 -11.62 34.36
C ASP A 91 7.89 -12.44 33.15
N ALA A 92 8.69 -12.43 32.08
CA ALA A 92 8.48 -13.27 30.90
C ALA A 92 8.68 -14.78 31.20
N MET A 93 9.61 -15.10 32.11
CA MET A 93 9.86 -16.48 32.60
C MET A 93 8.71 -17.02 33.47
N ILE A 94 8.14 -16.20 34.37
CA ILE A 94 7.00 -16.59 35.21
C ILE A 94 5.74 -16.88 34.37
N LEU A 95 5.58 -16.18 33.23
CA LEU A 95 4.48 -16.40 32.28
C LEU A 95 4.68 -17.62 31.35
N GLY A 96 5.82 -18.30 31.45
CA GLY A 96 6.09 -19.56 30.75
C GLY A 96 6.13 -19.45 29.22
N LEU A 97 6.60 -18.33 28.70
CA LEU A 97 6.86 -18.11 27.28
C LEU A 97 8.10 -18.93 26.87
N GLY A 98 7.88 -20.12 26.32
CA GLY A 98 8.93 -21.04 25.87
C GLY A 98 9.41 -20.75 24.46
N ALA A 99 10.65 -20.28 24.33
CA ALA A 99 11.55 -20.46 23.18
C ALA A 99 12.99 -20.54 23.74
N ASP A 100 13.92 -21.10 22.99
CA ASP A 100 15.27 -21.50 23.43
C ASP A 100 16.03 -20.43 24.26
N SER A 101 16.89 -20.85 25.19
CA SER A 101 17.57 -19.95 26.13
C SER A 101 18.47 -18.91 25.46
N ASP A 102 18.96 -19.21 24.26
CA ASP A 102 19.85 -18.33 23.50
C ASP A 102 19.06 -17.25 22.75
N PHE A 103 17.89 -17.61 22.21
CA PHE A 103 16.94 -16.67 21.59
C PHE A 103 16.39 -15.64 22.58
N LYS A 104 16.15 -16.05 23.84
CA LYS A 104 15.66 -15.18 24.91
C LYS A 104 16.66 -14.12 25.39
N ARG A 105 17.96 -14.45 25.38
CA ARG A 105 19.03 -13.49 25.73
C ARG A 105 19.26 -12.44 24.66
N GLU A 106 19.11 -12.84 23.39
CA GLU A 106 19.32 -11.96 22.24
C GLU A 106 18.12 -11.01 22.01
N PHE A 107 16.88 -11.50 22.25
CA PHE A 107 15.66 -10.69 22.20
C PHE A 107 15.61 -9.57 23.25
N ASP A 108 16.23 -9.79 24.42
CA ASP A 108 16.32 -8.84 25.54
C ASP A 108 17.60 -7.97 25.52
N GLY A 109 18.48 -8.17 24.53
CA GLY A 109 19.69 -7.36 24.36
C GLY A 109 20.82 -7.61 25.38
N GLU A 110 20.89 -8.82 25.98
CA GLU A 110 22.00 -9.21 26.86
C GLU A 110 23.20 -9.73 26.04
N GLY A 111 24.16 -8.85 25.78
CA GLY A 111 25.48 -9.19 25.22
C GLY A 111 25.86 -8.48 23.92
N LEU A 112 24.99 -7.67 23.33
CA LEU A 112 25.30 -6.86 22.15
C LEU A 112 25.93 -5.51 22.54
N PRO A 113 26.91 -5.00 21.78
CA PRO A 113 27.53 -3.70 22.04
C PRO A 113 26.48 -2.58 22.02
N ALA A 114 26.73 -1.55 22.84
CA ALA A 114 25.82 -0.47 23.22
C ALA A 114 24.95 0.20 22.13
N PRO A 115 25.36 0.38 20.84
CA PRO A 115 24.49 1.04 19.87
C PRO A 115 23.19 0.28 19.53
N TYR A 116 23.09 -1.02 19.82
CA TYR A 116 21.89 -1.82 19.54
C TYR A 116 20.87 -1.87 20.69
N ARG A 117 21.22 -1.33 21.88
CA ARG A 117 20.32 -1.26 23.06
C ARG A 117 19.37 -0.05 23.06
N ILE A 118 19.40 0.79 22.01
CA ILE A 118 18.76 2.12 22.04
C ILE A 118 17.55 2.27 21.07
N SER A 119 17.19 1.27 20.26
CA SER A 119 15.97 1.38 19.43
C SER A 119 14.66 1.24 20.23
N GLY A 120 14.67 0.53 21.36
CA GLY A 120 13.44 0.22 22.13
C GLY A 120 13.01 1.24 23.20
N LYS A 121 13.65 2.42 23.31
CA LYS A 121 13.49 3.28 24.51
C LYS A 121 13.27 4.79 24.33
N VAL A 122 13.12 5.37 23.13
CA VAL A 122 13.11 6.86 23.04
C VAL A 122 12.00 7.54 22.21
N THR A 123 11.04 6.87 21.53
CA THR A 123 10.02 7.63 20.75
C THR A 123 8.55 7.47 21.13
N GLY A 124 8.18 6.53 22.01
CA GLY A 124 6.94 6.63 22.81
C GLY A 124 5.65 7.08 22.08
N GLU A 125 5.35 6.56 20.88
CA GLU A 125 4.09 6.81 20.18
C GLU A 125 3.39 5.50 19.78
N GLY A 126 3.12 4.61 20.74
CA GLY A 126 2.20 3.44 20.60
C GLY A 126 2.52 2.35 19.56
N TRP A 127 3.22 2.63 18.46
CA TRP A 127 3.52 1.70 17.38
C TRP A 127 4.52 0.61 17.76
N ASP A 128 5.42 0.86 18.72
CA ASP A 128 6.35 -0.15 19.23
C ASP A 128 5.58 -1.23 20.00
N ASP A 129 4.44 -0.88 20.61
CA ASP A 129 3.54 -1.87 21.21
C ASP A 129 2.94 -2.77 20.13
N ASN A 130 2.57 -2.20 18.99
CA ASN A 130 2.08 -2.99 17.85
C ASN A 130 3.17 -3.92 17.31
N VAL A 131 4.43 -3.47 17.21
CA VAL A 131 5.57 -4.30 16.80
C VAL A 131 5.79 -5.44 17.79
N GLN A 132 5.91 -5.14 19.08
CA GLN A 132 6.11 -6.12 20.15
C GLN A 132 4.97 -7.14 20.19
N ARG A 133 3.72 -6.69 20.05
CA ARG A 133 2.54 -7.56 20.01
C ARG A 133 2.55 -8.48 18.80
N ALA A 134 2.82 -7.95 17.61
CA ALA A 134 2.84 -8.73 16.38
C ALA A 134 3.88 -9.86 16.46
N VAL A 135 5.11 -9.52 16.84
CA VAL A 135 6.21 -10.49 16.96
C VAL A 135 5.94 -11.48 18.08
N GLY A 136 5.47 -11.00 19.24
CA GLY A 136 5.07 -11.85 20.36
C GLY A 136 4.00 -12.86 19.98
N ILE A 137 3.00 -12.46 19.18
CA ILE A 137 1.98 -13.37 18.64
C ILE A 137 2.62 -14.40 17.71
N VAL A 138 3.43 -13.97 16.73
CA VAL A 138 4.04 -14.88 15.74
C VAL A 138 4.90 -15.95 16.42
N VAL A 139 5.72 -15.58 17.41
CA VAL A 139 6.52 -16.52 18.22
C VAL A 139 5.65 -17.55 18.94
N ASN A 140 4.42 -17.17 19.31
CA ASN A 140 3.52 -17.99 20.13
C ASN A 140 2.44 -18.73 19.33
N LEU A 141 2.43 -18.63 18.00
CA LEU A 141 1.49 -19.39 17.17
C LEU A 141 1.75 -20.89 17.31
N ALA A 142 0.67 -21.68 17.42
CA ALA A 142 0.67 -23.14 17.44
C ALA A 142 1.44 -23.73 16.26
N GLN A 143 1.41 -23.03 15.14
CA GLN A 143 2.12 -23.38 13.94
C GLN A 143 2.84 -22.15 13.41
N SER A 144 4.17 -22.23 13.34
CA SER A 144 4.97 -21.15 12.78
C SER A 144 4.61 -20.92 11.30
N PRO A 145 4.27 -19.68 10.90
CA PRO A 145 3.97 -19.35 9.52
C PRO A 145 5.22 -19.42 8.66
N GLN A 146 5.07 -19.79 7.39
CA GLN A 146 6.17 -19.73 6.42
C GLN A 146 6.17 -18.40 5.66
N VAL A 147 4.98 -17.79 5.54
CA VAL A 147 4.77 -16.52 4.86
C VAL A 147 3.96 -15.60 5.77
N ILE A 148 4.43 -14.38 5.95
CA ILE A 148 3.69 -13.30 6.61
C ILE A 148 3.42 -12.19 5.59
N ASN A 149 2.15 -11.87 5.37
CA ASN A 149 1.74 -10.74 4.56
C ASN A 149 1.32 -9.60 5.46
N ILE A 150 1.88 -8.40 5.27
CA ILE A 150 1.56 -7.24 6.08
C ILE A 150 1.02 -6.13 5.18
N LEU A 151 -0.21 -5.69 5.47
CA LEU A 151 -0.85 -4.53 4.86
C LEU A 151 -0.89 -3.40 5.89
N GLY A 152 -0.29 -2.26 5.59
CA GLY A 152 -0.33 -1.09 6.47
C GLY A 152 -0.63 0.19 5.71
N TRP A 153 -1.21 1.17 6.41
CA TRP A 153 -1.41 2.53 5.90
C TRP A 153 -0.91 3.58 6.90
N SER A 154 -0.35 4.70 6.43
CA SER A 154 0.12 5.80 7.28
C SER A 154 1.19 5.34 8.28
N ARG A 155 1.09 5.71 9.56
CA ARG A 155 1.91 5.14 10.65
C ARG A 155 1.79 3.62 10.77
N GLY A 156 0.67 3.02 10.33
CA GLY A 156 0.52 1.57 10.22
C GLY A 156 1.43 0.94 9.16
N ALA A 157 1.72 1.65 8.07
CA ALA A 157 2.69 1.21 7.07
C ALA A 157 4.13 1.30 7.59
N VAL A 158 4.45 2.30 8.42
CA VAL A 158 5.75 2.35 9.14
C VAL A 158 5.85 1.21 10.13
N THR A 159 4.79 0.95 10.89
CA THR A 159 4.68 -0.21 11.79
C THR A 159 4.92 -1.52 11.03
N ALA A 160 4.40 -1.67 9.82
CA ALA A 160 4.62 -2.86 8.99
C ALA A 160 6.10 -3.08 8.65
N ILE A 161 6.84 -2.01 8.33
CA ILE A 161 8.28 -2.06 8.07
C ILE A 161 9.05 -2.44 9.35
N LYS A 162 8.71 -1.85 10.50
CA LYS A 162 9.31 -2.21 11.80
C LYS A 162 9.05 -3.67 12.17
N ILE A 163 7.83 -4.18 11.93
CA ILE A 163 7.51 -5.60 12.13
C ILE A 163 8.38 -6.49 11.24
N ALA A 164 8.59 -6.13 9.97
CA ALA A 164 9.46 -6.92 9.07
C ALA A 164 10.90 -6.99 9.58
N ASN A 165 11.48 -5.84 9.99
CA ASN A 165 12.82 -5.80 10.59
C ASN A 165 12.88 -6.66 11.85
N LYS A 166 11.90 -6.52 12.75
CA LYS A 166 11.92 -7.29 13.99
C LYS A 166 11.71 -8.80 13.76
N LEU A 167 10.91 -9.18 12.77
CA LEU A 167 10.79 -10.58 12.35
C LEU A 167 12.10 -11.10 11.72
N ASN A 168 12.86 -10.26 11.00
CA ASN A 168 14.16 -10.63 10.47
C ASN A 168 15.17 -10.87 11.59
N GLU A 169 15.20 -10.02 12.62
CA GLU A 169 16.04 -10.24 13.81
C GLU A 169 15.69 -11.55 14.51
N VAL A 170 14.39 -11.85 14.65
CA VAL A 170 13.89 -12.98 15.44
C VAL A 170 13.96 -14.31 14.69
N PHE A 171 13.62 -14.31 13.41
CA PHE A 171 13.45 -15.52 12.61
C PHE A 171 14.46 -15.62 11.47
N ALA A 172 15.34 -14.63 11.28
CA ALA A 172 16.15 -14.49 10.08
C ALA A 172 15.29 -14.67 8.81
N THR A 173 15.79 -15.43 7.85
CA THR A 173 15.09 -15.73 6.60
C THR A 173 14.19 -16.98 6.69
N SER A 174 13.92 -17.51 7.90
CA SER A 174 13.05 -18.69 8.06
C SER A 174 11.57 -18.39 7.81
N ILE A 175 11.18 -17.12 7.91
CA ILE A 175 9.85 -16.62 7.56
C ILE A 175 10.00 -15.61 6.42
N GLN A 176 9.28 -15.84 5.33
CA GLN A 176 9.20 -14.89 4.23
C GLN A 176 8.16 -13.80 4.56
N VAL A 177 8.53 -12.53 4.42
CA VAL A 177 7.63 -11.39 4.60
C VAL A 177 7.28 -10.76 3.25
N ASN A 178 6.01 -10.34 3.08
CA ASN A 178 5.60 -9.49 1.96
C ASN A 178 4.88 -8.25 2.50
N LEU A 179 5.28 -7.07 2.03
CA LEU A 179 4.78 -5.78 2.49
C LEU A 179 3.92 -5.09 1.44
N TYR A 180 2.73 -4.64 1.83
CA TYR A 180 1.92 -3.70 1.07
C TYR A 180 1.67 -2.46 1.93
N CYS A 181 2.44 -1.42 1.68
CA CYS A 181 2.47 -0.20 2.50
C CYS A 181 1.85 0.95 1.72
N VAL A 182 0.78 1.54 2.25
CA VAL A 182 0.14 2.72 1.67
C VAL A 182 0.56 3.95 2.44
N ASP A 183 1.28 4.83 1.75
CA ASP A 183 1.71 6.14 2.22
C ASP A 183 2.37 6.13 3.61
N PRO A 184 3.53 5.45 3.76
CA PRO A 184 4.22 5.27 5.04
C PRO A 184 4.71 6.61 5.60
N VAL A 185 3.97 7.18 6.54
CA VAL A 185 4.28 8.47 7.18
C VAL A 185 4.65 8.22 8.64
N TYR A 186 5.85 8.67 9.04
CA TYR A 186 6.35 8.56 10.41
C TYR A 186 5.57 9.49 11.37
N GLY A 187 5.26 10.71 10.93
CA GLY A 187 4.60 11.75 11.74
C GLY A 187 5.59 12.75 12.32
N GLY A 188 5.13 13.96 12.66
CA GLY A 188 5.99 15.03 13.16
C GLY A 188 6.81 15.75 12.07
N PHE A 189 7.67 16.68 12.48
CA PHE A 189 8.55 17.42 11.55
C PHE A 189 9.85 16.66 11.31
N GLY A 190 10.16 16.41 10.03
CA GLY A 190 11.41 15.79 9.62
C GLY A 190 11.25 14.36 9.08
N VAL A 191 12.39 13.73 8.81
CA VAL A 191 12.48 12.37 8.26
C VAL A 191 13.20 11.52 9.30
N SER A 192 12.63 10.36 9.67
CA SER A 192 13.35 9.43 10.54
C SER A 192 14.55 8.83 9.81
N THR A 193 15.66 8.67 10.54
CA THR A 193 16.88 8.02 10.05
C THR A 193 17.11 6.67 10.75
N GLU A 194 16.14 6.22 11.55
CA GLU A 194 16.25 4.97 12.29
C GLU A 194 16.27 3.77 11.32
N PRO A 195 17.21 2.82 11.46
CA PRO A 195 17.31 1.68 10.54
C PRO A 195 16.03 0.84 10.44
N ASP A 196 15.31 0.66 11.54
CA ASP A 196 14.11 -0.18 11.61
C ASP A 196 12.87 0.41 10.92
N VAL A 197 12.91 1.69 10.54
CA VAL A 197 11.89 2.35 9.70
C VAL A 197 12.38 2.68 8.30
N THR A 198 13.70 2.71 8.08
CA THR A 198 14.31 3.06 6.79
C THR A 198 14.80 1.87 5.99
N ILE A 199 14.97 0.68 6.60
CA ILE A 199 15.47 -0.51 5.93
C ILE A 199 14.32 -1.48 5.62
N ILE A 200 14.29 -2.00 4.39
CA ILE A 200 13.52 -3.19 4.01
C ILE A 200 14.47 -4.39 4.10
N PRO A 201 14.27 -5.30 5.08
CA PRO A 201 15.24 -6.36 5.41
C PRO A 201 15.21 -7.54 4.44
N VAL A 202 16.26 -8.38 4.48
CA VAL A 202 16.43 -9.54 3.59
C VAL A 202 15.35 -10.62 3.65
N ASN A 203 14.59 -10.73 4.74
CA ASN A 203 13.47 -11.67 4.83
C ASN A 203 12.23 -11.18 4.04
N VAL A 204 12.22 -9.93 3.58
CA VAL A 204 11.15 -9.40 2.71
C VAL A 204 11.38 -9.87 1.28
N ASN A 205 10.47 -10.66 0.75
CA ASN A 205 10.50 -11.10 -0.64
C ASN A 205 9.93 -10.03 -1.59
N CYS A 206 8.84 -9.36 -1.19
CA CYS A 206 8.19 -8.36 -2.03
C CYS A 206 7.64 -7.22 -1.18
N ALA A 207 7.97 -5.97 -1.55
CA ALA A 207 7.44 -4.75 -0.95
C ALA A 207 6.79 -3.86 -2.02
N VAL A 208 5.53 -3.50 -1.83
CA VAL A 208 4.82 -2.50 -2.64
C VAL A 208 4.54 -1.29 -1.77
N ILE A 209 5.09 -0.14 -2.15
CA ILE A 209 4.96 1.13 -1.44
C ILE A 209 4.14 2.09 -2.31
N VAL A 210 2.90 2.39 -1.91
CA VAL A 210 2.06 3.38 -2.58
C VAL A 210 2.33 4.76 -1.97
N LEU A 211 2.51 5.79 -2.79
CA LEU A 211 2.82 7.15 -2.33
C LEU A 211 1.74 8.13 -2.79
N ALA A 212 1.06 8.81 -1.87
CA ALA A 212 0.04 9.81 -2.22
C ALA A 212 0.68 11.07 -2.81
N LEU A 213 0.22 11.51 -3.98
CA LEU A 213 0.83 12.63 -4.71
C LEU A 213 0.42 14.02 -4.18
N HIS A 214 -0.80 14.14 -3.62
CA HIS A 214 -1.45 15.44 -3.45
C HIS A 214 -1.63 15.85 -1.98
N ASP A 215 -0.92 15.21 -1.04
CA ASP A 215 -0.90 15.66 0.34
C ASP A 215 0.23 16.69 0.56
N GLN A 216 -0.11 17.88 1.06
CA GLN A 216 0.86 18.98 1.20
C GLN A 216 1.29 19.26 2.64
N ARG A 217 0.82 18.50 3.63
CA ARG A 217 1.18 18.77 5.04
C ARG A 217 2.66 18.44 5.26
N GLN A 218 3.44 19.40 5.77
CA GLN A 218 4.88 19.21 6.01
C GLN A 218 5.18 18.06 7.00
N THR A 219 4.26 17.77 7.92
CA THR A 219 4.38 16.66 8.89
C THR A 219 3.99 15.29 8.31
N PHE A 220 3.64 15.24 7.01
CA PHE A 220 3.21 14.03 6.31
C PHE A 220 4.19 13.64 5.19
N ALA A 221 5.48 13.87 5.41
CA ALA A 221 6.54 13.38 4.52
C ALA A 221 6.57 11.84 4.53
N PRO A 222 6.35 11.16 3.39
CA PRO A 222 6.32 9.71 3.35
C PRO A 222 7.73 9.10 3.23
N SER A 223 7.88 7.84 3.60
CA SER A 223 9.09 7.04 3.37
C SER A 223 9.13 6.60 1.91
N ASP A 224 9.64 7.49 1.04
CA ASP A 224 9.77 7.28 -0.40
C ASP A 224 11.11 6.60 -0.79
N LEU A 225 11.37 6.46 -2.09
CA LEU A 225 12.56 5.81 -2.64
C LEU A 225 13.89 6.44 -2.17
N SER A 226 13.90 7.73 -1.83
CA SER A 226 15.10 8.41 -1.32
C SER A 226 15.39 8.10 0.14
N ARG A 227 14.41 7.53 0.86
CA ARG A 227 14.43 7.30 2.31
C ARG A 227 14.42 5.82 2.69
N LEU A 228 13.82 4.97 1.86
CA LEU A 228 13.78 3.53 2.06
C LEU A 228 14.94 2.83 1.34
N HIS A 229 15.68 2.04 2.09
CA HIS A 229 16.83 1.26 1.62
C HIS A 229 16.48 -0.22 1.62
N VAL A 230 16.54 -0.85 0.44
CA VAL A 230 16.42 -2.30 0.33
C VAL A 230 17.77 -2.92 0.68
N GLU A 231 17.82 -3.70 1.75
CA GLU A 231 19.07 -4.28 2.25
C GLU A 231 19.74 -5.17 1.20
N ASN A 232 18.95 -5.98 0.49
CA ASN A 232 19.43 -6.81 -0.61
C ASN A 232 18.46 -6.80 -1.82
N PRO A 233 18.70 -5.94 -2.83
CA PRO A 233 17.84 -5.83 -4.00
C PRO A 233 17.89 -7.05 -4.94
N MET A 234 18.82 -7.99 -4.74
CA MET A 234 18.85 -9.25 -5.49
C MET A 234 17.87 -10.28 -4.96
N VAL A 235 17.41 -10.12 -3.71
CA VAL A 235 16.46 -11.02 -3.04
C VAL A 235 15.08 -10.35 -2.94
N THR A 236 15.05 -9.07 -2.59
CA THR A 236 13.81 -8.33 -2.36
C THR A 236 13.38 -7.56 -3.60
N THR A 237 12.15 -7.81 -4.06
CA THR A 237 11.51 -6.94 -5.06
C THR A 237 10.80 -5.78 -4.37
N ALA A 238 11.28 -4.54 -4.53
CA ALA A 238 10.61 -3.35 -4.02
C ALA A 238 10.04 -2.49 -5.16
N ILE A 239 8.77 -2.10 -5.06
CA ILE A 239 8.09 -1.25 -6.05
C ILE A 239 7.47 -0.06 -5.36
N PHE A 240 7.76 1.12 -5.90
CA PHE A 240 7.20 2.38 -5.44
C PHE A 240 6.20 2.89 -6.47
N LEU A 241 4.96 3.15 -6.03
CA LEU A 241 3.84 3.53 -6.88
C LEU A 241 3.30 4.89 -6.43
N PRO A 242 3.77 6.00 -7.03
CA PRO A 242 3.07 7.27 -6.91
C PRO A 242 1.60 7.12 -7.31
N MET A 243 0.69 7.70 -6.55
CA MET A 243 -0.75 7.52 -6.74
C MET A 243 -1.46 8.85 -6.54
N SER A 244 -2.36 9.20 -7.46
CA SER A 244 -3.15 10.42 -7.36
C SER A 244 -4.06 10.38 -6.14
N GLY A 245 -4.07 11.43 -5.34
CA GLY A 245 -4.88 11.56 -4.13
C GLY A 245 -4.07 12.14 -2.98
N THR A 246 -4.78 12.64 -1.97
CA THR A 246 -4.23 12.94 -0.63
C THR A 246 -4.00 11.65 0.17
N HIS A 247 -3.39 11.79 1.35
CA HIS A 247 -3.08 10.67 2.25
C HIS A 247 -4.29 9.77 2.58
N VAL A 248 -5.48 10.36 2.71
CA VAL A 248 -6.72 9.63 3.03
C VAL A 248 -7.40 9.12 1.76
N GLU A 249 -7.38 9.88 0.67
CA GLU A 249 -8.06 9.53 -0.57
C GLU A 249 -7.51 8.28 -1.25
N VAL A 250 -6.23 7.95 -1.03
CA VAL A 250 -5.64 6.71 -1.55
C VAL A 250 -6.15 5.45 -0.85
N VAL A 251 -6.74 5.55 0.34
CA VAL A 251 -7.31 4.40 1.09
C VAL A 251 -8.83 4.48 1.27
N ARG A 252 -9.43 5.66 1.12
CA ARG A 252 -10.86 5.88 1.33
C ARG A 252 -11.45 6.73 0.21
N ALA A 253 -12.59 6.31 -0.31
CA ALA A 253 -13.36 7.13 -1.23
C ALA A 253 -14.01 8.29 -0.45
N THR A 254 -13.45 9.48 -0.55
CA THR A 254 -14.01 10.72 0.05
C THR A 254 -15.04 11.38 -0.86
N SER A 255 -14.98 11.11 -2.16
CA SER A 255 -15.93 11.56 -3.18
C SER A 255 -15.99 10.57 -4.35
N ILE A 256 -17.04 10.65 -5.18
CA ILE A 256 -17.17 9.82 -6.39
C ILE A 256 -15.99 10.08 -7.34
N ASP A 257 -15.62 11.34 -7.53
CA ASP A 257 -14.57 11.75 -8.46
C ASP A 257 -13.16 11.34 -8.00
N HIS A 258 -12.92 11.31 -6.69
CA HIS A 258 -11.62 10.91 -6.11
C HIS A 258 -11.58 9.44 -5.68
N SER A 259 -12.67 8.67 -5.84
CA SER A 259 -12.72 7.26 -5.48
C SER A 259 -11.78 6.35 -6.28
N HIS A 260 -11.33 6.79 -7.47
CA HIS A 260 -10.60 5.95 -8.43
C HIS A 260 -9.24 5.47 -7.90
N SER A 261 -8.50 6.32 -7.19
CA SER A 261 -7.23 5.92 -6.56
C SER A 261 -7.44 4.87 -5.50
N SER A 262 -8.41 5.11 -4.61
CA SER A 262 -8.82 4.16 -3.57
C SER A 262 -9.27 2.79 -4.15
N LYS A 263 -9.87 2.75 -5.34
CA LYS A 263 -10.23 1.52 -6.05
C LYS A 263 -9.01 0.78 -6.58
N VAL A 264 -8.08 1.49 -7.23
CA VAL A 264 -6.82 0.89 -7.73
C VAL A 264 -5.96 0.38 -6.57
N VAL A 265 -5.85 1.13 -5.48
CA VAL A 265 -5.08 0.70 -4.30
C VAL A 265 -5.71 -0.55 -3.67
N ARG A 266 -7.04 -0.63 -3.55
CA ARG A 266 -7.75 -1.85 -3.12
C ARG A 266 -7.49 -3.03 -4.04
N HIS A 267 -7.62 -2.80 -5.34
CA HIS A 267 -7.35 -3.82 -6.35
C HIS A 267 -5.95 -4.41 -6.21
N LEU A 268 -4.95 -3.54 -6.15
CA LEU A 268 -3.55 -3.93 -6.01
C LEU A 268 -3.29 -4.65 -4.68
N ALA A 269 -3.83 -4.15 -3.56
CA ALA A 269 -3.69 -4.77 -2.25
C ALA A 269 -4.32 -6.18 -2.23
N TYR A 270 -5.53 -6.33 -2.77
CA TYR A 270 -6.23 -7.61 -2.85
C TYR A 270 -5.45 -8.62 -3.70
N ARG A 271 -5.04 -8.20 -4.90
CA ARG A 271 -4.22 -9.01 -5.81
C ARG A 271 -2.90 -9.42 -5.16
N PHE A 272 -2.25 -8.51 -4.43
CA PHE A 272 -1.01 -8.78 -3.71
C PHE A 272 -1.21 -9.82 -2.61
N LEU A 273 -2.19 -9.61 -1.74
CA LEU A 273 -2.47 -10.50 -0.61
C LEU A 273 -2.87 -11.89 -1.08
N VAL A 274 -3.78 -12.00 -2.06
CA VAL A 274 -4.19 -13.29 -2.64
C VAL A 274 -3.03 -14.01 -3.31
N LYS A 275 -2.16 -13.29 -4.05
CA LYS A 275 -0.96 -13.88 -4.67
C LYS A 275 -0.06 -14.53 -3.64
N PHE A 276 0.10 -13.92 -2.46
CA PHE A 276 0.90 -14.45 -1.37
C PHE A 276 0.08 -15.29 -0.37
N GLY A 277 -1.09 -15.77 -0.78
CA GLY A 277 -1.84 -16.81 -0.10
C GLY A 277 -2.75 -16.34 1.05
N THR A 278 -2.90 -15.03 1.27
CA THR A 278 -3.98 -14.52 2.11
C THR A 278 -5.33 -14.90 1.50
N ARG A 279 -6.26 -15.36 2.34
CA ARG A 279 -7.61 -15.76 1.91
C ARG A 279 -8.64 -14.76 2.42
N PHE A 280 -9.67 -14.54 1.60
CA PHE A 280 -10.83 -13.73 1.94
C PHE A 280 -12.09 -14.60 2.01
N LYS A 281 -13.09 -14.14 2.76
CA LYS A 281 -14.42 -14.76 2.88
C LYS A 281 -15.07 -14.85 1.50
N GLY A 282 -15.85 -15.91 1.29
CA GLY A 282 -16.53 -16.14 0.00
C GLY A 282 -17.39 -14.95 -0.41
N GLY A 283 -17.27 -14.52 -1.67
CA GLY A 283 -18.00 -13.40 -2.25
C GLY A 283 -17.30 -12.04 -2.15
N PHE A 284 -16.22 -11.91 -1.39
CA PHE A 284 -15.39 -10.71 -1.43
C PHE A 284 -14.36 -10.79 -2.57
N ASP A 285 -14.45 -9.85 -3.52
CA ASP A 285 -13.47 -9.67 -4.59
C ASP A 285 -13.29 -8.18 -4.87
N ALA A 286 -12.11 -7.66 -4.56
CA ALA A 286 -11.74 -6.28 -4.88
C ALA A 286 -10.91 -6.19 -6.17
N SER A 287 -10.80 -7.28 -6.93
CA SER A 287 -10.13 -7.26 -8.22
C SER A 287 -10.92 -6.46 -9.26
N MET A 288 -10.20 -5.95 -10.24
CA MET A 288 -10.68 -5.14 -11.35
C MET A 288 -10.08 -5.76 -12.61
N ASP A 289 -10.82 -5.67 -13.71
CA ASP A 289 -10.27 -6.04 -15.00
C ASP A 289 -9.25 -4.98 -15.48
N LEU A 290 -8.52 -5.32 -16.54
CA LEU A 290 -7.47 -4.48 -17.09
C LEU A 290 -8.00 -3.13 -17.60
N LEU A 291 -9.20 -3.11 -18.17
CA LEU A 291 -9.82 -1.91 -18.73
C LEU A 291 -10.39 -1.00 -17.63
N ASP A 292 -10.98 -1.57 -16.58
CA ASP A 292 -11.39 -0.86 -15.35
C ASP A 292 -10.20 -0.18 -14.69
N THR A 293 -9.09 -0.89 -14.61
CA THR A 293 -7.86 -0.39 -14.03
C THR A 293 -7.35 0.80 -14.83
N CYS A 294 -7.28 0.67 -16.16
CA CYS A 294 -6.95 1.81 -17.03
C CYS A 294 -7.93 2.95 -16.80
N TYR A 295 -9.25 2.71 -16.89
CA TYR A 295 -10.28 3.73 -16.69
C TYR A 295 -10.11 4.52 -15.37
N CYS A 296 -9.79 3.84 -14.27
CA CYS A 296 -9.52 4.50 -13.00
C CYS A 296 -8.30 5.43 -13.08
N TYR A 297 -7.20 5.00 -13.71
CA TYR A 297 -6.05 5.87 -13.96
C TYR A 297 -6.37 7.06 -14.87
N ALA A 298 -7.27 6.91 -15.85
CA ALA A 298 -7.79 8.03 -16.66
C ALA A 298 -8.39 9.12 -15.80
N LYS A 299 -9.28 8.68 -14.91
CA LYS A 299 -10.05 9.56 -14.04
C LYS A 299 -9.12 10.29 -13.09
N MET A 300 -8.11 9.59 -12.56
CA MET A 300 -7.06 10.21 -11.77
C MET A 300 -6.29 11.29 -12.55
N LEU A 301 -5.88 11.02 -13.79
CA LEU A 301 -5.19 12.02 -14.62
C LEU A 301 -6.08 13.23 -14.96
N LYS A 302 -7.35 12.98 -15.28
CA LYS A 302 -8.34 14.04 -15.54
C LYS A 302 -8.53 14.94 -14.31
N ASN A 303 -8.60 14.32 -13.14
CA ASN A 303 -8.91 14.98 -11.87
C ASN A 303 -7.64 15.45 -11.12
N ALA A 304 -6.44 15.31 -11.70
CA ALA A 304 -5.19 15.63 -11.02
C ALA A 304 -5.10 17.09 -10.52
N GLY A 305 -5.86 18.03 -11.09
CA GLY A 305 -5.95 19.42 -10.60
C GLY A 305 -7.08 19.69 -9.60
N SER A 306 -7.95 18.72 -9.30
CA SER A 306 -9.12 18.90 -8.41
C SER A 306 -8.92 18.35 -7.00
N TYR A 307 -7.78 17.74 -6.71
CA TYR A 307 -7.46 17.26 -5.38
C TYR A 307 -7.26 18.46 -4.44
N ASP A 308 -8.11 18.55 -3.42
CA ASP A 308 -7.95 19.54 -2.35
C ASP A 308 -6.74 19.11 -1.51
N ALA A 309 -5.66 19.89 -1.57
CA ALA A 309 -4.35 19.50 -1.08
C ALA A 309 -4.22 19.46 0.46
N GLY A 310 -5.33 19.26 1.17
CA GLY A 310 -5.43 19.42 2.61
C GLY A 310 -5.43 20.89 3.03
N ALA A 311 -5.70 21.82 2.12
CA ALA A 311 -5.67 23.27 2.36
C ALA A 311 -6.92 23.77 3.13
N LYS A 312 -7.48 22.95 4.02
CA LYS A 312 -8.37 23.42 5.08
C LYS A 312 -7.53 23.53 6.33
N SER A 313 -6.88 24.68 6.45
CA SER A 313 -6.18 25.14 7.64
C SER A 313 -7.01 24.80 8.89
N SER A 314 -6.58 23.82 9.67
CA SER A 314 -7.03 23.79 11.06
C SER A 314 -6.44 25.04 11.71
N TRP A 315 -7.24 25.78 12.47
CA TRP A 315 -6.76 26.94 13.22
C TRP A 315 -5.56 26.59 14.12
N MET A 316 -5.46 25.31 14.52
CA MET A 316 -4.29 24.76 15.21
C MET A 316 -3.02 24.71 14.34
N ASP A 317 -3.11 24.37 13.06
CA ASP A 317 -1.95 24.31 12.16
C ASP A 317 -1.35 25.72 11.92
N TYR A 318 -2.22 26.75 11.88
CA TYR A 318 -1.81 28.15 11.79
C TYR A 318 -1.10 28.63 13.07
N ILE A 319 -1.61 28.25 14.25
CA ILE A 319 -0.99 28.61 15.55
C ILE A 319 0.34 27.87 15.76
N MET A 320 0.45 26.63 15.27
CA MET A 320 1.65 25.80 15.41
C MET A 320 2.71 26.06 14.32
N GLY A 321 2.46 26.99 13.38
CA GLY A 321 3.41 27.32 12.31
C GLY A 321 3.66 26.17 11.32
N VAL A 322 2.73 25.22 11.17
CA VAL A 322 2.87 24.06 10.29
C VAL A 322 2.62 24.51 8.85
N GLY A 323 3.65 24.43 7.99
CA GLY A 323 3.56 24.85 6.61
C GLY A 323 2.95 23.80 5.67
N TYR A 324 2.60 24.23 4.46
CA TYR A 324 2.18 23.38 3.36
C TYR A 324 3.22 23.41 2.26
N ASN A 325 3.72 22.24 1.85
CA ASN A 325 4.66 22.07 0.75
C ASN A 325 4.27 20.86 -0.09
N ASN A 326 4.58 20.90 -1.39
CA ASN A 326 4.55 19.67 -2.19
C ASN A 326 5.53 18.65 -1.62
N ARG A 327 5.20 17.37 -1.74
CA ARG A 327 6.09 16.30 -1.29
C ARG A 327 7.33 16.22 -2.16
N ASP A 328 8.48 16.00 -1.54
CA ASP A 328 9.78 16.06 -2.22
C ASP A 328 9.85 15.14 -3.46
N PHE A 329 9.31 13.92 -3.36
CA PHE A 329 9.33 12.95 -4.47
C PHE A 329 8.49 13.38 -5.68
N THR A 330 7.55 14.32 -5.53
CA THR A 330 6.74 14.83 -6.66
C THR A 330 7.59 15.60 -7.68
N GLY A 331 8.74 16.14 -7.26
CA GLY A 331 9.73 16.73 -8.17
C GLY A 331 10.57 15.68 -8.93
N GLN A 332 10.45 14.40 -8.59
CA GLN A 332 11.29 13.31 -9.08
C GLN A 332 10.48 12.19 -9.73
N LEU A 333 9.23 12.43 -10.14
CA LEU A 333 8.38 11.40 -10.78
C LEU A 333 9.03 10.60 -11.93
N PRO A 334 9.92 11.17 -12.76
CA PRO A 334 10.64 10.40 -13.78
C PRO A 334 11.48 9.23 -13.23
N THR A 335 11.89 9.24 -11.95
CA THR A 335 12.62 8.12 -11.33
C THR A 335 11.70 6.95 -10.98
N TYR A 336 10.40 7.20 -10.83
CA TYR A 336 9.41 6.19 -10.47
C TYR A 336 8.74 5.55 -11.69
N THR A 337 8.70 6.23 -12.84
CA THR A 337 7.91 5.80 -13.99
C THR A 337 8.43 6.36 -15.29
N ALA A 338 8.63 5.48 -16.28
CA ALA A 338 8.95 5.91 -17.63
C ALA A 338 7.75 6.62 -18.27
N HIS A 339 8.02 7.75 -18.96
CA HIS A 339 6.97 8.64 -19.49
C HIS A 339 6.01 9.11 -18.37
N SER A 340 6.57 9.61 -17.27
CA SER A 340 5.83 10.11 -16.09
C SER A 340 4.89 11.29 -16.39
N ASP A 341 5.04 11.91 -17.56
CA ASP A 341 4.12 12.90 -18.10
C ASP A 341 2.80 12.25 -18.60
N HIS A 342 2.83 10.97 -18.99
CA HIS A 342 1.70 10.19 -19.49
C HIS A 342 1.12 9.21 -18.48
N PHE A 343 1.97 8.64 -17.62
CA PHE A 343 1.58 7.60 -16.68
C PHE A 343 1.82 8.03 -15.23
N ILE A 344 0.78 7.92 -14.39
CA ILE A 344 0.86 8.19 -12.94
C ILE A 344 1.92 7.33 -12.25
N ASN A 345 1.97 6.04 -12.60
CA ASN A 345 2.98 5.11 -12.10
C ASN A 345 3.27 4.01 -13.12
N GLU A 346 4.29 3.19 -12.84
CA GLU A 346 4.71 2.12 -13.75
C GLU A 346 3.65 1.01 -13.89
N HIS A 347 2.80 0.81 -12.88
CA HIS A 347 1.65 -0.08 -13.02
C HIS A 347 0.63 0.44 -14.04
N HIS A 348 0.33 1.75 -14.04
CA HIS A 348 -0.50 2.36 -15.09
C HIS A 348 0.12 2.14 -16.49
N ARG A 349 1.44 2.35 -16.64
CA ARG A 349 2.15 2.10 -17.90
C ARG A 349 2.01 0.64 -18.35
N ALA A 350 2.24 -0.31 -17.43
CA ALA A 350 2.13 -1.73 -17.71
C ALA A 350 0.71 -2.14 -18.11
N CYS A 351 -0.32 -1.65 -17.39
CA CYS A 351 -1.71 -1.90 -17.73
C CYS A 351 -2.06 -1.38 -19.13
N PHE A 352 -1.65 -0.14 -19.43
CA PHE A 352 -1.91 0.46 -20.73
C PHE A 352 -1.20 -0.30 -21.85
N ARG A 353 0.07 -0.67 -21.66
CA ARG A 353 0.83 -1.49 -22.62
C ARG A 353 0.15 -2.83 -22.89
N GLN A 354 -0.41 -3.47 -21.87
CA GLN A 354 -1.10 -4.73 -22.03
C GLN A 354 -2.48 -4.59 -22.67
N ALA A 355 -3.22 -3.52 -22.33
CA ALA A 355 -4.55 -3.27 -22.87
C ALA A 355 -4.49 -2.81 -24.34
N PHE A 356 -3.46 -2.04 -24.70
CA PHE A 356 -3.33 -1.40 -26.00
C PHE A 356 -1.91 -1.59 -26.58
N PRO A 357 -1.45 -2.83 -26.82
CA PRO A 357 -0.05 -3.12 -27.14
C PRO A 357 0.45 -2.46 -28.43
N ARG A 358 -0.40 -2.44 -29.47
CA ARG A 358 -0.07 -1.78 -30.75
C ARG A 358 0.07 -0.27 -30.59
N LEU A 359 -0.83 0.33 -29.81
CA LEU A 359 -0.81 1.76 -29.55
C LEU A 359 0.38 2.15 -28.67
N TYR A 360 0.69 1.33 -27.68
CA TYR A 360 1.86 1.54 -26.85
C TYR A 360 3.16 1.45 -27.66
N ALA A 361 3.29 0.44 -28.53
CA ALA A 361 4.45 0.32 -29.41
C ALA A 361 4.60 1.57 -30.30
N LEU A 362 3.50 2.02 -30.91
CA LEU A 362 3.48 3.22 -31.76
C LEU A 362 3.93 4.47 -31.00
N LEU A 363 3.47 4.67 -29.77
CA LEU A 363 3.65 5.94 -29.05
C LEU A 363 4.89 5.97 -28.13
N PHE A 364 5.36 4.82 -27.64
CA PHE A 364 6.30 4.77 -26.51
C PHE A 364 7.50 3.83 -26.67
N THR A 365 7.69 3.15 -27.82
CA THR A 365 8.92 2.36 -28.08
C THR A 365 9.87 3.09 -29.04
N GLN A 366 11.20 2.95 -28.86
CA GLN A 366 12.23 3.71 -29.60
C GLN A 366 12.02 3.63 -31.13
N GLY A 367 12.07 4.78 -31.79
CA GLY A 367 11.65 4.93 -33.19
C GLY A 367 10.18 5.31 -33.36
N GLY A 368 9.44 5.50 -32.26
CA GLY A 368 8.09 6.06 -32.25
C GLY A 368 8.04 7.27 -33.19
N PRO A 369 7.07 7.33 -34.12
CA PRO A 369 7.18 8.20 -35.26
C PRO A 369 7.34 9.63 -34.76
N VAL A 370 8.22 10.41 -35.41
CA VAL A 370 7.85 11.80 -35.67
C VAL A 370 6.45 11.69 -36.24
N VAL A 371 5.42 11.99 -35.44
CA VAL A 371 4.02 11.74 -35.81
C VAL A 371 3.84 12.39 -37.17
N SER A 372 3.74 11.57 -38.20
CA SER A 372 3.82 11.98 -39.59
C SER A 372 2.43 11.87 -40.20
N SER A 373 2.28 12.28 -41.45
CA SER A 373 1.03 12.11 -42.20
C SER A 373 0.54 10.64 -42.29
N THR A 374 1.38 9.65 -41.97
CA THR A 374 1.02 8.22 -41.93
C THR A 374 0.54 7.70 -40.57
N THR A 375 0.82 8.40 -39.47
CA THR A 375 0.42 7.98 -38.11
C THR A 375 -1.07 8.20 -37.84
N LEU A 376 -1.65 9.28 -38.37
CA LEU A 376 -3.06 9.62 -38.15
C LEU A 376 -4.04 8.60 -38.79
N PRO A 377 -3.84 8.14 -40.04
CA PRO A 377 -4.63 7.06 -40.62
C PRO A 377 -4.53 5.74 -39.85
N GLU A 378 -3.36 5.43 -39.28
CA GLU A 378 -3.14 4.21 -38.50
C GLU A 378 -3.80 4.27 -37.12
N LEU A 379 -3.74 5.42 -36.44
CA LEU A 379 -4.55 5.69 -35.24
C LEU A 379 -6.05 5.58 -35.52
N ARG A 380 -6.51 6.08 -36.68
CA ARG A 380 -7.91 5.94 -37.13
C ARG A 380 -8.28 4.48 -37.41
N ARG A 381 -7.37 3.68 -37.99
CA ARG A 381 -7.60 2.23 -38.21
C ARG A 381 -7.65 1.47 -36.89
N LEU A 382 -6.72 1.71 -35.98
CA LEU A 382 -6.73 1.13 -34.63
C LEU A 382 -8.02 1.49 -33.89
N TYR A 383 -8.48 2.74 -34.01
CA TYR A 383 -9.79 3.17 -33.50
C TYR A 383 -10.95 2.34 -34.07
N VAL A 384 -11.00 2.15 -35.39
CA VAL A 384 -12.07 1.35 -36.03
C VAL A 384 -12.00 -0.11 -35.58
N GLN A 385 -10.80 -0.67 -35.44
CA GLN A 385 -10.60 -2.03 -34.98
C GLN A 385 -11.05 -2.21 -33.52
N THR A 386 -10.62 -1.33 -32.61
CA THR A 386 -11.07 -1.34 -31.21
C THR A 386 -12.58 -1.13 -31.09
N LYS A 387 -13.18 -0.29 -31.95
CA LYS A 387 -14.65 -0.11 -32.05
C LYS A 387 -15.37 -1.40 -32.49
N GLN A 388 -14.78 -2.17 -33.40
CA GLN A 388 -15.35 -3.44 -33.88
C GLN A 388 -15.22 -4.56 -32.84
N GLU A 389 -14.13 -4.57 -32.08
CA GLU A 389 -13.88 -5.54 -30.99
C GLU A 389 -14.73 -5.24 -29.74
N HIS A 390 -15.27 -4.01 -29.60
CA HIS A 390 -16.07 -3.57 -28.46
C HIS A 390 -17.37 -2.83 -28.89
N PRO A 391 -18.50 -3.56 -29.07
CA PRO A 391 -19.75 -3.05 -29.67
C PRO A 391 -20.43 -1.86 -28.97
N LEU A 392 -20.08 -1.57 -27.71
CA LEU A 392 -20.65 -0.45 -26.94
C LEU A 392 -20.09 0.92 -27.36
N ILE A 393 -18.96 0.95 -28.08
CA ILE A 393 -18.32 2.17 -28.59
C ILE A 393 -19.10 2.76 -29.79
N SER A 394 -19.91 1.97 -30.50
CA SER A 394 -20.66 2.42 -31.68
C SER A 394 -22.00 3.10 -31.40
N GLY A 395 -22.30 3.43 -30.15
CA GLY A 395 -23.54 4.08 -29.74
C GLY A 395 -23.30 5.37 -28.94
N THR A 396 -23.69 5.35 -27.67
CA THR A 396 -23.91 6.53 -26.81
C THR A 396 -22.69 7.46 -26.61
N LEU A 397 -21.47 6.96 -26.80
CA LEU A 397 -20.23 7.72 -26.56
C LEU A 397 -19.59 8.34 -27.81
N GLU A 398 -20.08 8.00 -29.00
CA GLU A 398 -19.50 8.44 -30.27
C GLU A 398 -19.37 9.98 -30.40
N PRO A 399 -20.34 10.81 -29.96
CA PRO A 399 -20.22 12.27 -30.08
C PRO A 399 -19.12 12.87 -29.18
N LEU A 400 -18.98 12.37 -27.95
CA LEU A 400 -17.99 12.86 -26.98
C LEU A 400 -16.58 12.47 -27.43
N PHE A 401 -16.43 11.22 -27.88
CA PHE A 401 -15.17 10.67 -28.34
C PHE A 401 -14.72 11.29 -29.66
N ARG A 402 -15.64 11.52 -30.60
CA ARG A 402 -15.37 12.23 -31.87
C ARG A 402 -14.98 13.70 -31.61
N THR A 403 -15.60 14.35 -30.64
CA THR A 403 -15.25 15.73 -30.26
C THR A 403 -13.83 15.81 -29.68
N GLU A 404 -13.46 14.91 -28.76
CA GLU A 404 -12.11 14.88 -28.18
C GLU A 404 -11.05 14.39 -29.18
N PHE A 405 -11.37 13.42 -30.04
CA PHE A 405 -10.49 13.00 -31.13
C PHE A 405 -10.27 14.10 -32.17
N MET A 406 -11.29 14.89 -32.51
CA MET A 406 -11.14 16.04 -33.41
C MET A 406 -10.36 17.19 -32.75
N LYS A 407 -10.48 17.38 -31.42
CA LYS A 407 -9.59 18.26 -30.65
C LYS A 407 -8.14 17.78 -30.68
N TYR A 408 -7.89 16.47 -30.68
CA TYR A 408 -6.55 15.90 -30.88
C TYR A 408 -5.99 16.21 -32.28
N VAL A 409 -6.79 16.05 -33.34
CA VAL A 409 -6.41 16.42 -34.72
C VAL A 409 -6.09 17.93 -34.80
N ALA A 410 -6.88 18.79 -34.14
CA ALA A 410 -6.63 20.23 -34.12
C ALA A 410 -5.42 20.64 -33.25
N ALA A 411 -5.18 19.94 -32.14
CA ALA A 411 -4.04 20.17 -31.23
C ALA A 411 -2.70 19.67 -31.80
N TYR A 412 -2.74 18.61 -32.62
CA TYR A 412 -1.61 18.14 -33.43
C TYR A 412 -1.09 19.21 -34.40
N HIS A 413 -2.00 19.97 -35.01
CA HIS A 413 -1.61 21.10 -35.87
C HIS A 413 -1.04 22.30 -35.12
N SER A 414 -1.05 22.30 -33.78
CA SER A 414 -0.66 23.43 -32.95
C SER A 414 0.41 23.11 -31.89
N ASN A 415 1.06 21.93 -31.92
CA ASN A 415 2.08 21.50 -30.95
C ASN A 415 1.63 21.58 -29.47
N ARG A 416 0.33 21.46 -29.19
CA ARG A 416 -0.27 21.73 -27.87
C ARG A 416 -1.14 20.59 -27.36
N ILE A 417 -0.59 19.38 -27.22
CA ILE A 417 -1.31 18.30 -26.52
C ILE A 417 -0.77 18.17 -25.11
N SER A 418 -1.67 18.24 -24.13
CA SER A 418 -1.36 17.77 -22.77
C SER A 418 -1.64 16.27 -22.66
N PRO A 419 -0.74 15.47 -22.08
CA PRO A 419 -0.87 14.01 -21.91
C PRO A 419 -2.18 13.53 -21.28
N ARG A 420 -2.82 14.37 -20.46
CA ARG A 420 -4.15 14.11 -19.84
C ARG A 420 -5.25 13.87 -20.87
N MET A 421 -5.16 14.48 -22.05
CA MET A 421 -6.18 14.39 -23.10
C MET A 421 -6.10 13.06 -23.87
N LEU A 422 -4.89 12.52 -24.08
CA LEU A 422 -4.66 11.21 -24.68
C LEU A 422 -5.20 10.08 -23.78
N ALA A 423 -4.96 10.21 -22.47
CA ALA A 423 -5.51 9.34 -21.44
C ALA A 423 -7.06 9.34 -21.43
N CYS A 424 -7.69 10.51 -21.53
CA CYS A 424 -9.15 10.62 -21.56
C CYS A 424 -9.76 9.97 -22.82
N ILE A 425 -9.14 10.16 -23.98
CA ILE A 425 -9.63 9.60 -25.25
C ILE A 425 -9.55 8.07 -25.20
N LEU A 426 -8.42 7.49 -24.79
CA LEU A 426 -8.25 6.02 -24.87
C LEU A 426 -9.07 5.25 -23.82
N MET A 427 -9.49 5.91 -22.75
CA MET A 427 -10.15 5.27 -21.61
C MET A 427 -11.67 5.46 -21.55
N LEU A 428 -12.24 6.24 -22.48
CA LEU A 428 -13.68 6.29 -22.72
C LEU A 428 -14.24 4.97 -23.32
N VAL A 429 -13.43 3.92 -23.48
CA VAL A 429 -13.85 2.57 -23.92
C VAL A 429 -14.78 1.86 -22.91
N LYS A 430 -14.93 2.35 -21.67
CA LYS A 430 -15.88 1.78 -20.70
C LYS A 430 -16.97 2.75 -20.28
N THR A 431 -17.99 2.92 -21.12
CA THR A 431 -19.36 3.12 -20.59
C THR A 431 -20.33 2.18 -21.29
N GLY A 432 -20.55 1.03 -20.66
CA GLY A 432 -21.61 0.11 -21.03
C GLY A 432 -21.56 -1.06 -20.08
N THR A 433 -22.42 -1.02 -19.07
CA THR A 433 -22.73 -2.15 -18.21
C THR A 433 -23.19 -3.32 -19.08
N SER A 434 -22.39 -4.40 -19.15
CA SER A 434 -22.85 -5.69 -19.68
C SER A 434 -22.19 -6.86 -18.93
N PRO A 435 -22.95 -7.82 -18.38
CA PRO A 435 -22.43 -8.93 -17.57
C PRO A 435 -21.68 -10.02 -18.34
N LYS A 436 -21.34 -9.85 -19.62
CA LYS A 436 -20.93 -10.96 -20.52
C LYS A 436 -19.47 -10.94 -21.02
N LEU A 437 -18.51 -10.50 -20.20
CA LEU A 437 -17.08 -10.63 -20.52
C LEU A 437 -16.29 -11.48 -19.49
N ALA A 438 -16.94 -12.50 -18.93
CA ALA A 438 -16.30 -13.47 -18.02
C ALA A 438 -15.52 -14.60 -18.73
N LEU A 439 -15.29 -14.54 -20.05
CA LEU A 439 -14.84 -15.71 -20.83
C LEU A 439 -13.48 -15.60 -21.55
N LEU A 440 -12.60 -14.68 -21.15
CA LEU A 440 -11.20 -14.66 -21.63
C LEU A 440 -10.16 -14.69 -20.50
N ASN A 441 -10.49 -15.36 -19.39
CA ASN A 441 -9.65 -15.43 -18.20
C ASN A 441 -8.78 -16.69 -18.12
N ARG A 442 -8.09 -17.06 -19.21
CA ARG A 442 -7.11 -18.15 -19.22
C ARG A 442 -5.91 -17.83 -20.10
N ALA A 443 -4.99 -17.04 -19.56
CA ALA A 443 -3.54 -17.20 -19.70
C ALA A 443 -2.88 -16.00 -18.99
N TRP A 444 -2.73 -16.12 -17.66
CA TRP A 444 -1.77 -15.31 -16.90
C TRP A 444 -0.53 -16.18 -16.69
N PRO A 445 0.57 -15.99 -17.41
CA PRO A 445 1.87 -16.48 -16.97
C PRO A 445 2.40 -15.55 -15.88
N ALA A 446 3.11 -16.15 -14.93
CA ALA A 446 3.82 -15.48 -13.86
C ALA A 446 4.71 -14.31 -14.35
N GLY A 447 4.78 -13.25 -13.55
CA GLY A 447 5.49 -11.99 -13.82
C GLY A 447 4.64 -10.84 -13.29
N ILE A 448 4.49 -10.69 -11.96
CA ILE A 448 5.34 -9.78 -11.16
C ILE A 448 5.58 -8.48 -11.91
N LEU A 449 5.01 -7.42 -11.36
CA LEU A 449 5.60 -6.10 -11.19
C LEU A 449 6.79 -5.81 -12.12
N PRO A 450 6.73 -4.71 -12.88
CA PRO A 450 7.62 -4.39 -14.00
C PRO A 450 9.06 -4.89 -13.78
N VAL A 451 9.49 -5.81 -14.66
CA VAL A 451 10.89 -6.25 -14.79
C VAL A 451 11.74 -5.03 -15.22
N PRO A 452 13.01 -4.90 -14.76
CA PRO A 452 13.80 -3.65 -14.68
C PRO A 452 13.79 -2.71 -15.89
#